data_AF-A0A2E8H5Z4-F1
#
_entry.id   AF-A0A2E8H5Z4-F1
#
_cell.length_a   1.000
_cell.length_b   1.000
_cell.length_c   1.000
_cell.angle_alpha   90.00
_cell.angle_beta   90.00
_cell.angle_gamma   90.00
#
_symmetry.space_group_name_H-M   'P 1'
#
loop_
_entity.id
_entity.type
_entity.pdbx_description
1 polymer ?
#
loop_
_entity_poly.entity_id
_entity_poly.type
_entity_poly.pdbx_seq_one_letter_code
_entity_poly.pdbx_strand_id
1 'polypeptide(L)'
;MRLMLTLLLAAHCLAFPLDAQEENPTLMLGVYAHPGPIWEKGLRLDELGINAVFIRSVALDSAAIERARSENCRVYAEFATLNGGYGDYVEKHPEAHPIDADGNPVPKATWFMGACPTDPGFRSYRMEALRSLLLKYDVDGVWMDYLHWHAQFEDPYPLFYKTCFNHSCLTAFAEWSGIEIEGETTAEKAEWILYNAPRQWEDWRVSVLVDWA
;
A
#
# COMPACT_ATOMS: atom_id res chain seq x y z
N MET A 1 66.76 7.64 27.97
CA MET A 1 65.94 8.68 27.32
C MET A 1 64.96 7.97 26.38
N ARG A 2 63.75 7.66 26.87
CA ARG A 2 62.69 6.96 26.10
C ARG A 2 61.82 8.03 25.42
N LEU A 3 61.80 8.05 24.08
CA LEU A 3 60.82 8.82 23.31
C LEU A 3 59.52 8.01 23.25
N MET A 4 58.43 8.55 23.81
CA MET A 4 57.07 8.10 23.52
C MET A 4 56.61 8.75 22.22
N LEU A 5 56.21 7.93 21.25
CA LEU A 5 55.52 8.35 20.03
C LEU A 5 54.02 8.10 20.24
N THR A 6 53.25 9.14 20.52
CA THR A 6 51.79 9.05 20.65
C THR A 6 51.18 9.34 19.28
N LEU A 7 50.61 8.32 18.64
CA LEU A 7 49.87 8.43 17.39
C LEU A 7 48.43 8.89 17.69
N LEU A 8 48.04 10.08 17.23
CA LEU A 8 46.65 10.55 17.24
C LEU A 8 45.96 10.10 15.95
N LEU A 9 45.05 9.13 16.03
CA LEU A 9 44.09 8.84 14.96
C LEU A 9 42.90 9.80 15.10
N ALA A 10 42.75 10.73 14.16
CA ALA A 10 41.54 11.55 14.04
C ALA A 10 40.51 10.81 13.17
N ALA A 11 39.53 10.16 13.80
CA ALA A 11 38.37 9.60 13.13
C ALA A 11 37.48 10.73 12.61
N HIS A 12 37.47 10.96 11.30
CA HIS A 12 36.50 11.84 10.65
C HIS A 12 35.21 11.04 10.41
N CYS A 13 34.27 11.11 11.35
CA CYS A 13 32.88 10.77 11.08
C CYS A 13 32.29 11.82 10.14
N LEU A 14 32.18 11.48 8.85
CA LEU A 14 31.31 12.20 7.93
C LEU A 14 29.86 11.90 8.34
N ALA A 15 29.28 12.78 9.14
CA ALA A 15 27.85 12.81 9.36
C ALA A 15 27.21 13.31 8.05
N PHE A 16 26.52 12.41 7.34
CA PHE A 16 25.58 12.84 6.32
C PHE A 16 24.45 13.61 7.02
N PRO A 17 24.10 14.83 6.59
CA PRO A 17 22.89 15.46 7.08
C PRO A 17 21.72 14.56 6.70
N LEU A 18 20.95 14.12 7.69
CA LEU A 18 19.57 13.75 7.45
C LEU A 18 18.91 14.99 6.85
N ASP A 19 18.56 14.94 5.56
CA ASP A 19 17.69 15.96 4.98
C ASP A 19 16.49 16.09 5.91
N ALA A 20 16.32 17.30 6.46
CA ALA A 20 15.15 17.62 7.26
C ALA A 20 13.96 17.56 6.30
N GLN A 21 13.20 16.46 6.37
CA GLN A 21 11.94 16.36 5.66
C GLN A 21 11.08 17.55 6.10
N GLU A 22 10.76 18.46 5.17
CA GLU A 22 9.93 19.61 5.49
C GLU A 22 8.64 19.14 6.17
N GLU A 23 8.36 19.68 7.36
CA GLU A 23 7.15 19.34 8.09
C GLU A 23 5.91 19.53 7.19
N ASN A 24 5.00 18.56 7.25
CA ASN A 24 3.74 18.67 6.51
C ASN A 24 2.99 19.95 6.95
N PRO A 25 2.29 20.62 6.02
CA PRO A 25 1.49 21.78 6.39
C PRO A 25 0.45 21.38 7.44
N THR A 26 0.12 22.30 8.36
CA THR A 26 -0.88 22.07 9.42
C THR A 26 -2.24 21.60 8.87
N LEU A 27 -2.56 21.96 7.63
CA LEU A 27 -3.74 21.51 6.91
C LEU A 27 -3.38 21.16 5.46
N MET A 28 -3.76 19.95 5.03
CA MET A 28 -3.71 19.55 3.62
C MET A 28 -5.06 19.78 2.93
N LEU A 29 -5.05 20.63 1.91
CA LEU A 29 -6.16 20.92 1.02
C LEU A 29 -5.88 20.25 -0.32
N GLY A 30 -6.15 18.94 -0.34
CA GLY A 30 -5.80 18.05 -1.43
C GLY A 30 -6.85 17.95 -2.53
N VAL A 31 -6.39 17.73 -3.76
CA VAL A 31 -7.25 17.27 -4.88
C VAL A 31 -6.73 15.96 -5.46
N TYR A 32 -7.66 15.11 -5.91
CA TYR A 32 -7.34 13.84 -6.57
C TYR A 32 -7.40 13.98 -8.09
N ALA A 33 -6.57 13.20 -8.77
CA ALA A 33 -6.29 13.17 -10.20
C ALA A 33 -5.28 14.22 -10.68
N HIS A 34 -4.87 14.08 -11.94
CA HIS A 34 -3.89 14.96 -12.57
C HIS A 34 -4.44 16.40 -12.67
N PRO A 35 -3.72 17.43 -12.18
CA PRO A 35 -4.21 18.83 -12.12
C PRO A 35 -4.27 19.56 -13.47
N GLY A 36 -3.89 18.90 -14.57
CA GLY A 36 -3.95 19.43 -15.94
C GLY A 36 -5.20 20.24 -16.30
N PRO A 37 -6.42 19.78 -16.00
CA PRO A 37 -7.65 20.54 -16.30
C PRO A 37 -7.76 21.89 -15.57
N ILE A 38 -7.09 22.08 -14.42
CA ILE A 38 -7.00 23.37 -13.72
C ILE A 38 -6.07 24.29 -14.50
N TRP A 39 -4.90 23.76 -14.86
CA TRP A 39 -3.86 24.48 -15.59
C TRP A 39 -4.28 24.91 -17.00
N GLU A 40 -5.04 24.07 -17.71
CA GLU A 40 -5.61 24.38 -19.03
C GLU A 40 -6.55 25.59 -19.00
N LYS A 41 -7.17 25.86 -17.85
CA LYS A 41 -8.00 27.05 -17.63
C LYS A 41 -7.20 28.30 -17.23
N GLY A 42 -5.87 28.19 -17.19
CA GLY A 42 -4.99 29.27 -16.77
C GLY A 42 -5.01 29.57 -15.28
N LEU A 43 -5.57 28.65 -14.46
CA LEU A 43 -5.61 28.77 -13.00
C LEU A 43 -4.35 28.15 -12.37
N ARG A 44 -4.00 28.62 -11.18
CA ARG A 44 -2.95 28.02 -10.33
C ARG A 44 -3.55 27.27 -9.15
N LEU A 45 -2.84 26.26 -8.66
CA LEU A 45 -3.24 25.47 -7.49
C LEU A 45 -3.26 26.32 -6.21
N ASP A 46 -2.20 27.09 -5.95
CA ASP A 46 -2.09 27.96 -4.77
C ASP A 46 -3.15 29.06 -4.72
N GLU A 47 -3.53 29.65 -5.85
CA GLU A 47 -4.62 30.63 -5.94
C GLU A 47 -5.99 30.04 -5.57
N LEU A 48 -6.16 28.72 -5.73
CA LEU A 48 -7.35 27.99 -5.32
C LEU A 48 -7.24 27.45 -3.88
N GLY A 49 -6.13 27.72 -3.19
CA GLY A 49 -5.83 27.19 -1.86
C GLY A 49 -5.44 25.71 -1.85
N ILE A 50 -5.18 25.11 -3.01
CA ILE A 50 -4.76 23.71 -3.12
C ILE A 50 -3.27 23.62 -2.80
N ASN A 51 -2.90 22.76 -1.85
CA ASN A 51 -1.51 22.57 -1.43
C ASN A 51 -1.05 21.10 -1.48
N ALA A 52 -1.92 20.19 -1.92
CA ALA A 52 -1.56 18.80 -2.22
C ALA A 52 -2.29 18.30 -3.47
N VAL A 53 -1.60 17.55 -4.32
CA VAL A 53 -2.18 16.82 -5.44
C VAL A 53 -1.88 15.33 -5.31
N PHE A 54 -2.89 14.52 -5.54
CA PHE A 54 -2.80 13.07 -5.51
C PHE A 54 -3.01 12.52 -6.91
N ILE A 55 -1.90 12.16 -7.57
CA ILE A 55 -1.89 11.82 -9.00
C ILE A 55 -1.69 10.32 -9.13
N ARG A 56 -2.54 9.65 -9.91
CA ARG A 56 -2.36 8.24 -10.25
C ARG A 56 -0.98 7.99 -10.81
N SER A 57 -0.27 6.98 -10.31
CA SER A 57 1.09 6.64 -10.74
C SER A 57 1.24 6.49 -12.26
N VAL A 58 0.22 5.99 -12.95
CA VAL A 58 0.19 5.86 -14.42
C VAL A 58 0.08 7.19 -15.18
N ALA A 59 -0.38 8.25 -14.53
CA ALA A 59 -0.55 9.59 -15.08
C ALA A 59 0.48 10.58 -14.50
N LEU A 60 1.43 10.11 -13.70
CA LEU A 60 2.46 10.92 -13.09
C LEU A 60 3.58 11.21 -14.10
N ASP A 61 4.00 12.46 -14.18
CA ASP A 61 5.13 12.89 -14.98
C ASP A 61 5.91 14.04 -14.31
N SER A 62 7.17 14.23 -14.71
CA SER A 62 8.05 15.22 -14.11
C SER A 62 7.57 16.66 -14.32
N ALA A 63 6.92 16.97 -15.45
CA ALA A 63 6.42 18.32 -15.71
C ALA A 63 5.25 18.67 -14.79
N ALA A 64 4.38 17.70 -14.51
CA ALA A 64 3.32 17.86 -13.53
C ALA A 64 3.88 18.08 -12.12
N ILE A 65 4.91 17.32 -11.73
CA ILE A 65 5.57 17.47 -10.42
C ILE A 65 6.20 18.85 -10.28
N GLU A 66 7.02 19.25 -11.25
CA GLU A 66 7.71 20.54 -11.25
C GLU A 66 6.73 21.70 -11.20
N ARG A 67 5.65 21.63 -11.98
CA ARG A 67 4.63 22.67 -11.99
C ARG A 67 3.89 22.76 -10.65
N ALA A 68 3.44 21.64 -10.09
CA ALA A 68 2.77 21.64 -8.80
C ALA A 68 3.67 22.22 -7.69
N ARG A 69 4.95 21.84 -7.64
CA ARG A 69 5.92 22.39 -6.69
C ARG A 69 6.13 23.89 -6.87
N SER A 70 6.17 24.39 -8.11
CA SER A 70 6.24 25.83 -8.41
C SER A 70 5.00 26.63 -7.97
N GLU A 71 3.90 25.93 -7.68
CA GLU A 71 2.64 26.44 -7.16
C GLU A 71 2.46 26.08 -5.67
N ASN A 72 3.57 25.87 -4.93
CA ASN A 72 3.60 25.52 -3.50
C ASN A 72 2.75 24.28 -3.12
N CYS A 73 2.65 23.32 -4.03
CA CYS A 73 1.81 22.15 -3.86
C CYS A 73 2.66 20.88 -3.76
N ARG A 74 2.38 20.06 -2.74
CA ARG A 74 2.99 18.73 -2.56
C ARG A 74 2.37 17.72 -3.50
N VAL A 75 3.16 16.78 -4.01
CA VAL A 75 2.76 15.79 -4.98
C VAL A 75 2.86 14.40 -4.37
N TYR A 76 1.72 13.72 -4.28
CA TYR A 76 1.62 12.35 -3.81
C TYR A 76 1.25 11.44 -4.97
N ALA A 77 1.98 10.33 -5.10
CA ALA A 77 1.64 9.30 -6.08
C ALA A 77 0.55 8.38 -5.51
N GLU A 78 -0.59 8.27 -6.20
CA GLU A 78 -1.55 7.20 -5.94
C GLU A 78 -0.99 5.88 -6.49
N PHE A 79 -0.94 4.89 -5.61
CA PHE A 79 -0.40 3.58 -5.87
C PHE A 79 -1.41 2.50 -5.47
N ALA A 80 -1.95 1.83 -6.48
CA ALA A 80 -2.88 0.72 -6.30
C ALA A 80 -2.19 -0.48 -5.60
N THR A 81 -2.29 -0.53 -4.28
CA THR A 81 -1.44 -1.36 -3.44
C THR A 81 -1.87 -2.83 -3.50
N LEU A 82 -3.14 -3.13 -3.20
CA LEU A 82 -3.67 -4.51 -3.18
C LEU A 82 -4.58 -4.83 -4.37
N ASN A 83 -4.47 -4.10 -5.47
CA ASN A 83 -5.21 -4.37 -6.69
C ASN A 83 -4.50 -5.44 -7.54
N GLY A 84 -4.93 -6.68 -7.39
CA GLY A 84 -4.48 -7.86 -8.13
C GLY A 84 -4.81 -7.88 -9.61
N GLY A 85 -5.65 -6.94 -10.09
CA GLY A 85 -5.92 -6.76 -11.52
C GLY A 85 -4.78 -6.09 -12.28
N TYR A 86 -3.83 -5.44 -11.61
CA TYR A 86 -2.70 -4.79 -12.28
C TYR A 86 -1.72 -5.80 -12.86
N GLY A 87 -1.47 -5.71 -14.17
CA GLY A 87 -0.63 -6.66 -14.90
C GLY A 87 -1.26 -8.04 -15.04
N ASP A 88 -2.58 -8.14 -14.80
CA ASP A 88 -3.35 -9.39 -14.74
C ASP A 88 -2.72 -10.38 -13.75
N TYR A 89 -2.21 -9.88 -12.62
CA TYR A 89 -1.42 -10.69 -11.69
C TYR A 89 -2.23 -11.89 -11.17
N VAL A 90 -3.41 -11.65 -10.60
CA VAL A 90 -4.24 -12.74 -10.04
C VAL A 90 -4.67 -13.75 -11.11
N GLU A 91 -4.89 -13.30 -12.35
CA GLU A 91 -5.22 -14.21 -13.47
C GLU A 91 -4.07 -15.17 -13.79
N LYS A 92 -2.83 -14.69 -13.69
CA LYS A 92 -1.61 -15.46 -13.97
C LYS A 92 -1.09 -16.22 -12.74
N HIS A 93 -1.57 -15.87 -11.55
CA HIS A 93 -1.11 -16.36 -10.24
C HIS A 93 -2.31 -16.77 -9.37
N PRO A 94 -2.89 -17.97 -9.60
CA PRO A 94 -4.03 -18.46 -8.84
C PRO A 94 -3.79 -18.55 -7.32
N GLU A 95 -2.53 -18.71 -6.89
CA GLU A 95 -2.11 -18.68 -5.48
C GLU A 95 -2.40 -17.35 -4.79
N ALA A 96 -2.43 -16.25 -5.54
CA ALA A 96 -2.73 -14.91 -5.05
C ALA A 96 -4.22 -14.57 -5.12
N HIS A 97 -5.05 -15.46 -5.66
CA HIS A 97 -6.50 -15.24 -5.77
C HIS A 97 -7.12 -15.32 -4.37
N PRO A 98 -7.85 -14.28 -3.90
CA PRO A 98 -8.59 -14.37 -2.66
C PRO A 98 -9.64 -15.48 -2.71
N ILE A 99 -9.72 -16.31 -1.68
CA ILE A 99 -10.75 -17.34 -1.55
C ILE A 99 -11.71 -17.02 -0.39
N ASP A 100 -12.97 -17.36 -0.57
CA ASP A 100 -14.02 -17.20 0.44
C ASP A 100 -13.96 -18.29 1.53
N ALA A 101 -14.91 -18.22 2.46
CA ALA A 101 -15.02 -19.17 3.56
C ALA A 101 -15.26 -20.60 3.07
N ASP A 102 -15.90 -20.82 1.93
CA ASP A 102 -16.14 -22.14 1.36
C ASP A 102 -14.90 -22.69 0.62
N GLY A 103 -13.82 -21.89 0.53
CA GLY A 103 -12.59 -22.24 -0.16
C GLY A 103 -12.64 -21.98 -1.67
N ASN A 104 -13.62 -21.23 -2.17
CA ASN A 104 -13.77 -20.92 -3.58
C ASN A 104 -13.10 -19.58 -3.93
N PRO A 105 -12.47 -19.45 -5.10
CA PRO A 105 -12.00 -18.16 -5.59
C PRO A 105 -13.15 -17.16 -5.72
N VAL A 106 -12.98 -15.97 -5.13
CA VAL A 106 -14.02 -14.93 -5.21
C VAL A 106 -14.02 -14.28 -6.60
N PRO A 107 -15.19 -13.94 -7.16
CA PRO A 107 -15.24 -13.28 -8.45
C PRO A 107 -14.61 -11.89 -8.38
N LYS A 108 -14.16 -11.40 -9.53
CA LYS A 108 -13.89 -9.97 -9.70
C LYS A 108 -15.17 -9.18 -9.41
N ALA A 109 -15.05 -8.04 -8.73
CA ALA A 109 -16.13 -7.07 -8.63
C ALA A 109 -16.33 -6.36 -9.98
N THR A 110 -17.02 -5.22 -10.01
CA THR A 110 -17.30 -4.51 -11.27
C THR A 110 -16.02 -4.09 -12.00
N TRP A 111 -15.07 -3.49 -11.30
CA TRP A 111 -13.77 -3.11 -11.86
C TRP A 111 -12.59 -3.53 -11.02
N PHE A 112 -12.81 -3.87 -9.75
CA PHE A 112 -11.75 -4.22 -8.81
C PHE A 112 -11.54 -5.74 -8.70
N MET A 113 -10.26 -6.15 -8.74
CA MET A 113 -9.83 -7.48 -8.31
C MET A 113 -8.78 -7.32 -7.23
N GLY A 114 -9.13 -7.60 -5.97
CA GLY A 114 -8.14 -7.69 -4.89
C GLY A 114 -7.21 -8.90 -5.07
N ALA A 115 -6.02 -8.83 -4.48
CA ALA A 115 -5.15 -10.00 -4.29
C ALA A 115 -5.14 -10.43 -2.83
N CYS A 116 -4.70 -11.67 -2.55
CA CYS A 116 -4.44 -12.12 -1.20
C CYS A 116 -3.30 -11.29 -0.57
N PRO A 117 -3.54 -10.51 0.51
CA PRO A 117 -2.52 -9.61 1.06
C PRO A 117 -1.32 -10.33 1.68
N THR A 118 -1.46 -11.62 1.98
CA THR A 118 -0.40 -12.48 2.53
C THR A 118 0.38 -13.22 1.46
N ASP A 119 0.02 -13.09 0.18
CA ASP A 119 0.75 -13.76 -0.90
C ASP A 119 2.16 -13.12 -1.07
N PRO A 120 3.25 -13.86 -0.85
CA PRO A 120 4.60 -13.30 -0.88
C PRO A 120 5.02 -12.89 -2.30
N GLY A 121 4.50 -13.56 -3.33
CA GLY A 121 4.77 -13.23 -4.72
C GLY A 121 4.19 -11.86 -5.08
N PHE A 122 2.91 -11.66 -4.76
CA PHE A 122 2.19 -10.41 -5.02
C PHE A 122 2.79 -9.26 -4.22
N ARG A 123 3.15 -9.48 -2.94
CA ARG A 123 3.87 -8.47 -2.15
C ARG A 123 5.18 -8.07 -2.81
N SER A 124 5.98 -9.03 -3.23
CA SER A 124 7.25 -8.76 -3.92
C SER A 124 7.04 -7.98 -5.22
N TYR A 125 6.06 -8.38 -6.03
CA TYR A 125 5.69 -7.71 -7.27
C TYR A 125 5.29 -6.25 -7.06
N ARG A 126 4.42 -5.97 -6.09
CA ARG A 126 3.98 -4.60 -5.80
C ARG A 126 5.08 -3.76 -5.16
N MET A 127 5.88 -4.32 -4.25
CA MET A 127 7.02 -3.61 -3.67
C MET A 127 8.06 -3.22 -4.72
N GLU A 128 8.31 -4.08 -5.71
CA GLU A 128 9.21 -3.74 -6.82
C GLU A 128 8.65 -2.64 -7.72
N ALA A 129 7.34 -2.68 -8.01
CA ALA A 129 6.68 -1.60 -8.74
C ALA A 129 6.74 -0.26 -7.98
N LEU A 130 6.58 -0.29 -6.66
CA LEU A 130 6.73 0.90 -5.81
C LEU A 130 8.16 1.45 -5.84
N ARG A 131 9.17 0.59 -5.68
CA ARG A 131 10.58 1.00 -5.81
C ARG A 131 10.87 1.64 -7.16
N SER A 132 10.39 1.00 -8.24
CA SER A 132 10.56 1.52 -9.60
C SER A 132 9.91 2.91 -9.77
N LEU A 133 8.74 3.12 -9.17
CA LEU A 133 8.06 4.41 -9.17
C LEU A 133 8.89 5.48 -8.44
N LEU A 134 9.38 5.18 -7.23
CA LEU A 134 10.14 6.12 -6.40
C LEU A 134 11.56 6.38 -6.93
N LEU A 135 12.14 5.45 -7.68
CA LEU A 135 13.40 5.69 -8.41
C LEU A 135 13.20 6.60 -9.63
N LYS A 136 11.98 6.64 -10.18
CA LYS A 136 11.66 7.41 -11.39
C LYS A 136 11.18 8.83 -11.07
N TYR A 137 10.42 9.00 -9.98
CA TYR A 137 9.78 10.26 -9.65
C TYR A 137 10.09 10.68 -8.21
N ASP A 138 10.52 11.94 -8.07
CA ASP A 138 10.69 12.60 -6.79
C ASP A 138 9.35 13.17 -6.33
N VAL A 139 8.61 12.36 -5.56
CA VAL A 139 7.30 12.70 -4.99
C VAL A 139 7.41 12.90 -3.49
N ASP A 140 6.50 13.68 -2.93
CA ASP A 140 6.49 14.04 -1.50
C ASP A 140 5.85 12.94 -0.64
N GLY A 141 5.21 11.95 -1.27
CA GLY A 141 4.73 10.74 -0.62
C GLY A 141 3.93 9.83 -1.54
N VAL A 142 3.40 8.76 -0.95
CA VAL A 142 2.60 7.75 -1.65
C VAL A 142 1.25 7.64 -0.95
N TRP A 143 0.18 7.73 -1.73
CA TRP A 143 -1.14 7.31 -1.29
C TRP A 143 -1.35 5.85 -1.70
N MET A 144 -1.37 4.99 -0.70
CA MET A 144 -1.66 3.56 -0.85
C MET A 144 -3.16 3.34 -1.10
N ASP A 145 -3.56 3.36 -2.36
CA ASP A 145 -4.94 3.06 -2.76
C ASP A 145 -5.21 1.55 -2.69
N TYR A 146 -6.49 1.19 -2.54
CA TYR A 146 -6.96 -0.18 -2.36
C TYR A 146 -6.28 -0.93 -1.22
N LEU A 147 -5.89 -0.26 -0.12
CA LEU A 147 -5.29 -0.92 1.05
C LEU A 147 -6.38 -1.59 1.91
N HIS A 148 -7.03 -2.60 1.35
CA HIS A 148 -8.04 -3.40 2.02
C HIS A 148 -8.09 -4.82 1.43
N TRP A 149 -8.68 -5.74 2.18
CA TRP A 149 -9.02 -7.09 1.68
C TRP A 149 -10.00 -6.99 0.51
N HIS A 150 -10.16 -8.07 -0.26
CA HIS A 150 -11.03 -8.05 -1.45
C HIS A 150 -12.45 -7.57 -1.13
N ALA A 151 -12.79 -6.37 -1.62
CA ALA A 151 -14.10 -5.75 -1.58
C ALA A 151 -14.09 -4.53 -2.53
N GLN A 152 -15.24 -4.18 -3.11
CA GLN A 152 -15.42 -2.91 -3.85
C GLN A 152 -16.61 -2.17 -3.21
N PHE A 153 -16.33 -1.31 -2.23
CA PHE A 153 -17.36 -0.66 -1.42
C PHE A 153 -18.03 0.52 -2.13
N GLU A 154 -17.45 0.99 -3.24
CA GLU A 154 -17.97 2.10 -4.06
C GLU A 154 -19.07 1.67 -5.03
N ASP A 155 -19.26 0.37 -5.23
CA ASP A 155 -20.39 -0.13 -6.01
C ASP A 155 -21.70 0.09 -5.23
N PRO A 156 -22.81 0.51 -5.87
CA PRO A 156 -24.11 0.61 -5.20
C PRO A 156 -24.64 -0.74 -4.67
N TYR A 157 -24.13 -1.86 -5.18
CA TYR A 157 -24.47 -3.22 -4.75
C TYR A 157 -23.19 -4.02 -4.48
N PRO A 158 -22.43 -3.66 -3.43
CA PRO A 158 -21.12 -4.20 -3.18
C PRO A 158 -21.19 -5.68 -2.79
N LEU A 159 -20.27 -6.48 -3.34
CA LEU A 159 -20.10 -7.87 -2.94
C LEU A 159 -19.11 -7.94 -1.77
N PHE A 160 -19.58 -8.40 -0.62
CA PHE A 160 -18.76 -8.52 0.60
C PHE A 160 -18.45 -9.98 0.91
N TYR A 161 -17.48 -10.54 0.18
CA TYR A 161 -16.93 -11.84 0.52
C TYR A 161 -16.01 -11.73 1.74
N LYS A 162 -16.18 -12.63 2.71
CA LYS A 162 -15.18 -12.80 3.76
C LYS A 162 -13.98 -13.51 3.17
N THR A 163 -12.89 -12.78 2.99
CA THR A 163 -11.62 -13.28 2.45
C THR A 163 -10.46 -12.87 3.36
N CYS A 164 -9.33 -13.57 3.35
CA CYS A 164 -9.02 -14.76 2.56
C CYS A 164 -8.84 -15.97 3.50
N PHE A 165 -9.37 -17.14 3.12
CA PHE A 165 -9.22 -18.38 3.89
C PHE A 165 -8.26 -19.38 3.22
N ASN A 166 -7.33 -18.90 2.37
CA ASN A 166 -6.32 -19.78 1.79
C ASN A 166 -5.35 -20.31 2.85
N HIS A 167 -4.59 -21.34 2.48
CA HIS A 167 -3.70 -22.03 3.42
C HIS A 167 -2.67 -21.10 4.07
N SER A 168 -2.13 -20.12 3.33
CA SER A 168 -1.17 -19.15 3.87
C SER A 168 -1.83 -18.22 4.90
N CYS A 169 -3.05 -17.74 4.64
CA CYS A 169 -3.81 -16.94 5.62
C CYS A 169 -4.14 -17.71 6.89
N LEU A 170 -4.65 -18.93 6.75
CA LEU A 170 -4.99 -19.77 7.90
C LEU A 170 -3.77 -20.08 8.76
N THR A 171 -2.63 -20.39 8.13
CA THR A 171 -1.37 -20.66 8.83
C THR A 171 -0.85 -19.41 9.53
N ALA A 172 -0.76 -18.28 8.82
CA ALA A 172 -0.28 -17.02 9.39
C ALA A 172 -1.17 -16.51 10.53
N PHE A 173 -2.49 -16.74 10.45
CA PHE A 173 -3.40 -16.42 11.54
C PHE A 173 -3.19 -17.33 12.75
N ALA A 174 -3.05 -18.65 12.56
CA ALA A 174 -2.79 -19.58 13.65
C ALA A 174 -1.48 -19.23 14.37
N GLU A 175 -0.43 -18.90 13.62
CA GLU A 175 0.85 -18.44 14.15
C GLU A 175 0.73 -17.12 14.92
N TRP A 176 0.02 -16.14 14.36
CA TRP A 176 -0.17 -14.83 15.01
C TRP A 176 -1.01 -14.91 16.28
N SER A 177 -2.07 -15.72 16.26
CA SER A 177 -3.04 -15.81 17.36
C SER A 177 -2.61 -16.81 18.45
N GLY A 178 -1.75 -17.78 18.11
CA GLY A 178 -1.42 -18.91 18.98
C GLY A 178 -2.57 -19.90 19.15
N ILE A 179 -3.58 -19.86 18.27
CA ILE A 179 -4.77 -20.70 18.33
C ILE A 179 -4.64 -21.89 17.39
N GLU A 180 -5.03 -23.07 17.86
CA GLU A 180 -5.27 -24.23 17.00
C GLU A 180 -6.64 -24.11 16.34
N ILE A 181 -6.67 -24.05 15.01
CA ILE A 181 -7.90 -23.97 14.22
C ILE A 181 -8.40 -25.39 13.98
N GLU A 182 -9.60 -25.71 14.46
CA GLU A 182 -10.22 -27.01 14.20
C GLU A 182 -10.84 -27.08 12.80
N GLY A 183 -10.92 -28.30 12.25
CA GLY A 183 -11.46 -28.57 10.92
C GLY A 183 -10.41 -29.16 9.98
N GLU A 184 -10.86 -29.98 9.02
CA GLU A 184 -9.99 -30.62 8.03
C GLU A 184 -9.98 -29.81 6.72
N THR A 185 -11.13 -29.26 6.35
CA THR A 185 -11.35 -28.47 5.14
C THR A 185 -11.24 -26.97 5.39
N THR A 186 -11.08 -26.17 4.33
CA THR A 186 -11.11 -24.70 4.42
C THR A 186 -12.43 -24.20 5.01
N ALA A 187 -13.56 -24.79 4.59
CA ALA A 187 -14.89 -24.43 5.08
C ALA A 187 -15.05 -24.62 6.58
N GLU A 188 -14.66 -25.79 7.10
CA GLU A 188 -14.73 -26.08 8.54
C GLU A 188 -13.83 -25.13 9.35
N LYS A 189 -12.61 -24.86 8.85
CA LYS A 189 -11.68 -23.93 9.49
C LYS A 189 -12.21 -22.49 9.49
N ALA A 190 -12.76 -22.05 8.36
CA ALA A 190 -13.36 -20.73 8.24
C ALA A 190 -14.55 -20.57 9.19
N GLU A 191 -15.46 -21.56 9.21
CA GLU A 191 -16.59 -21.58 10.14
C GLU A 191 -16.11 -21.54 11.60
N TRP A 192 -15.14 -22.39 11.94
CA TRP A 192 -14.58 -22.44 13.29
C TRP A 192 -13.99 -21.09 13.71
N ILE A 193 -13.21 -20.43 12.85
CA ILE A 193 -12.64 -19.10 13.12
C ILE A 193 -13.75 -18.06 13.32
N LEU A 194 -14.74 -18.04 12.42
CA LEU A 194 -15.82 -17.06 12.45
C LEU A 194 -16.75 -17.24 13.65
N TYR A 195 -16.81 -18.45 14.23
CA TYR A 195 -17.60 -18.73 15.43
C TYR A 195 -16.79 -18.50 16.71
N ASN A 196 -15.56 -19.00 16.79
CA ASN A 196 -14.78 -19.08 18.02
C ASN A 196 -13.78 -17.94 18.20
N ALA A 197 -13.22 -17.41 17.11
CA ALA A 197 -12.17 -16.39 17.14
C ALA A 197 -12.43 -15.17 16.22
N PRO A 198 -13.69 -14.70 16.02
CA PRO A 198 -13.97 -13.69 15.01
C PRO A 198 -13.26 -12.36 15.26
N ARG A 199 -13.10 -11.96 16.53
CA ARG A 199 -12.40 -10.71 16.86
C ARG A 199 -10.91 -10.78 16.55
N GLN A 200 -10.25 -11.86 16.95
CA GLN A 200 -8.83 -12.08 16.68
C GLN A 200 -8.56 -12.19 15.19
N TRP A 201 -9.47 -12.81 14.44
CA TRP A 201 -9.39 -12.86 12.98
C TRP A 201 -9.39 -11.47 12.36
N GLU A 202 -10.32 -10.59 12.75
CA GLU A 202 -10.35 -9.23 12.22
C GLU A 202 -9.15 -8.38 12.67
N ASP A 203 -8.73 -8.51 13.93
CA ASP A 203 -7.53 -7.81 14.45
C ASP A 203 -6.26 -8.25 13.69
N TRP A 204 -6.13 -9.56 13.41
CA TRP A 204 -5.06 -10.09 12.56
C TRP A 204 -5.14 -9.52 11.14
N ARG A 205 -6.33 -9.52 10.52
CA ARG A 205 -6.53 -8.97 9.18
C ARG A 205 -6.15 -7.51 9.07
N VAL A 206 -6.42 -6.71 10.10
CA VAL A 206 -5.97 -5.32 10.19
C VAL A 206 -4.44 -5.27 10.33
N SER A 207 -3.85 -6.12 11.17
CA SER A 207 -2.39 -6.16 11.34
C SER A 207 -1.65 -6.48 10.03
N VAL A 208 -2.23 -7.35 9.19
CA VAL A 208 -1.69 -7.64 7.85
C VAL A 208 -1.68 -6.38 6.99
N LEU A 209 -2.75 -5.58 6.98
CA LEU A 209 -2.79 -4.34 6.21
C LEU A 209 -1.82 -3.28 6.76
N VAL A 210 -1.66 -3.20 8.08
CA VAL A 210 -0.70 -2.28 8.71
C VAL A 210 0.74 -2.65 8.34
N ASP A 211 1.07 -3.94 8.25
CA ASP A 211 2.41 -4.40 7.85
C ASP A 211 2.77 -4.08 6.38
N TRP A 212 1.79 -3.69 5.56
CA TRP A 212 2.05 -3.20 4.21
C TRP A 212 2.50 -1.73 4.16
N ALA A 213 2.19 -0.93 5.18
CA ALA A 213 2.47 0.50 5.27
C ALA A 213 3.81 0.79 5.98
#